data_AF-A0A832HSE3-F1
#
_entry.id   AF-A0A832HSE3-F1
#
_cell.length_a   1.000
_cell.length_b   1.000
_cell.length_c   1.000
_cell.angle_alpha   90.00
_cell.angle_beta   90.00
_cell.angle_gamma   90.00
#
_symmetry.space_group_name_H-M   'P 1'
#
loop_
_entity.id
_entity.type
_entity.pdbx_description
1 polymer ?
#
loop_
_entity_poly.entity_id
_entity_poly.type
_entity_poly.pdbx_seq_one_letter_code
_entity_poly.pdbx_strand_id
1 'polypeptide(L)'
;MNKNMIFATARQLFFPREFRIRAPIWPKDWLETLKKVASAPIQHPPNPDDSERIKFLADLATGVWRLKQKMIEPGTDRPKEQFRREYRHLESVWDLLVQAGLQIQDHTGKPFDSGQALRVLAFQPTPGIKRERVQETIKPTIYFRGRHVQMGEVIVETPSKGDGGGSATANEIGNLNADSRPPGGLAASPDRPADKDV
;
A
#
# COMPACT_ATOMS: atom_id res chain seq x y z
N MET A 1 21.24 23.53 41.89
CA MET A 1 20.52 24.79 42.20
C MET A 1 21.25 25.93 41.50
N ASN A 2 20.74 26.44 40.37
CA ASN A 2 21.48 27.31 39.45
C ASN A 2 21.52 28.78 39.91
N LYS A 3 22.72 29.32 40.14
CA LYS A 3 22.98 30.71 40.57
C LYS A 3 22.62 31.77 39.51
N ASN A 4 22.38 31.38 38.26
CA ASN A 4 22.09 32.33 37.17
C ASN A 4 20.62 32.78 37.07
N MET A 5 19.72 32.23 37.90
CA MET A 5 18.31 32.63 37.91
C MET A 5 18.05 33.87 38.80
N ILE A 6 19.01 34.26 39.63
CA ILE A 6 18.83 35.29 40.68
C ILE A 6 18.98 36.72 40.12
N PHE A 7 19.84 36.92 39.12
CA PHE A 7 20.09 38.26 38.55
C PHE A 7 19.03 38.75 37.56
N ALA A 8 18.23 37.85 36.97
CA ALA A 8 17.13 38.21 36.09
C ALA A 8 15.94 38.84 36.85
N THR A 9 15.82 38.55 38.15
CA THR A 9 14.67 38.92 38.98
C THR A 9 14.77 40.34 39.57
N ALA A 10 16.00 40.84 39.79
CA ALA A 10 16.19 42.15 40.43
C ALA A 10 15.71 43.33 39.55
N ARG A 11 15.91 43.25 38.22
CA ARG A 11 15.43 44.29 37.29
C ARG A 11 13.90 44.34 37.19
N GLN A 12 13.19 43.24 37.47
CA GLN A 12 11.74 43.18 37.43
C GLN A 12 11.05 43.90 38.61
N LEU A 13 11.81 44.22 39.67
CA LEU A 13 11.28 44.94 40.85
C LEU A 13 10.98 46.42 40.55
N PHE A 14 11.67 47.03 39.57
CA PHE A 14 11.43 48.40 39.13
C PHE A 14 10.18 48.56 38.25
N PHE A 15 9.55 47.45 37.84
CA PHE A 15 8.35 47.48 37.01
C PHE A 15 7.08 47.20 37.84
N PRO A 16 5.94 47.83 37.51
CA PRO A 16 4.63 47.51 38.06
C PRO A 16 4.32 46.02 37.94
N ARG A 17 3.49 45.49 38.85
CA ARG A 17 3.20 44.04 38.95
C ARG A 17 2.68 43.44 37.65
N GLU A 18 2.00 44.23 36.83
CA GLU A 18 1.45 43.84 35.52
C GLU A 18 2.52 43.54 34.44
N PHE A 19 3.73 44.08 34.57
CA PHE A 19 4.84 43.84 33.63
C PHE A 19 5.86 42.81 34.16
N ARG A 20 5.60 42.22 35.32
CA ARG A 20 6.45 41.16 35.88
C ARG A 20 6.13 39.85 35.18
N ILE A 21 7.01 39.46 34.29
CA ILE A 21 6.92 38.16 33.61
C ILE A 21 7.11 37.07 34.65
N ARG A 22 6.07 36.25 34.85
CA ARG A 22 6.15 35.06 35.71
C ARG A 22 7.31 34.18 35.24
N ALA A 23 8.05 33.61 36.19
CA ALA A 23 9.10 32.67 35.86
C ALA A 23 8.52 31.58 34.94
N PRO A 24 9.08 31.38 33.74
CA PRO A 24 8.61 30.35 32.83
C PRO A 24 8.68 28.99 33.52
N ILE A 25 7.57 28.25 33.48
CA ILE A 25 7.49 26.91 34.05
C ILE A 25 8.16 25.98 33.05
N TRP A 26 9.47 25.83 33.16
CA TRP A 26 10.21 24.87 32.34
C TRP A 26 9.94 23.45 32.88
N PRO A 27 9.52 22.51 32.03
CA PRO A 27 9.49 21.10 32.39
C PRO A 27 10.88 20.66 32.84
N LYS A 28 10.99 19.81 33.87
CA LYS A 28 12.29 19.41 34.44
C LYS A 28 13.19 18.72 33.40
N ASP A 29 12.60 18.10 32.39
CA ASP A 29 13.28 17.31 31.36
C ASP A 29 13.49 18.09 30.03
N TRP A 30 13.36 19.41 30.04
CA TRP A 30 13.51 20.22 28.82
C TRP A 30 14.92 20.09 28.20
N LEU A 31 15.95 19.93 29.02
CA LEU A 31 17.34 19.69 28.59
C LEU A 31 17.49 18.35 27.87
N GLU A 32 16.86 17.30 28.40
CA GLU A 32 16.87 15.97 27.77
C GLU A 32 16.08 15.98 26.47
N THR A 33 14.98 16.75 26.42
CA THR A 33 14.20 16.97 25.21
C THR A 33 15.02 17.70 24.13
N LEU A 34 15.76 18.75 24.50
CA LEU A 34 16.63 19.47 23.56
C LEU A 34 17.83 18.63 23.12
N LYS A 35 18.46 17.88 24.02
CA LYS A 35 19.53 16.95 23.64
C LYS A 35 19.00 15.93 22.63
N LYS A 36 17.81 15.37 22.86
CA LYS A 36 17.15 14.43 21.95
C LYS A 36 16.92 15.06 20.57
N VAL A 37 16.43 16.30 20.51
CA VAL A 37 16.22 17.04 19.25
C VAL A 37 17.52 17.44 18.58
N ALA A 38 18.53 17.89 19.32
CA ALA A 38 19.84 18.25 18.80
C ALA A 38 20.65 17.05 18.30
N SER A 39 20.45 15.87 18.92
CA SER A 39 20.99 14.60 18.46
C SER A 39 20.20 13.98 17.32
N ALA A 40 18.98 14.49 17.03
CA ALA A 40 18.23 14.03 15.89
C ALA A 40 18.94 14.49 14.61
N PRO A 41 19.05 13.63 13.58
CA PRO A 41 19.64 14.02 12.32
C PRO A 41 18.87 15.22 11.76
N ILE A 42 19.58 16.32 11.51
CA ILE A 42 19.02 17.51 10.88
C ILE A 42 18.54 17.11 9.49
N GLN A 43 17.22 16.99 9.33
CA GLN A 43 16.62 16.84 8.02
C GLN A 43 16.66 18.22 7.36
N HIS A 44 17.73 18.51 6.62
CA HIS A 44 17.71 19.67 5.74
C HIS A 44 16.54 19.51 4.77
N PRO A 45 15.67 20.53 4.61
CA PRO A 45 14.74 20.54 3.50
C PRO A 45 15.58 20.40 2.23
N PRO A 46 15.20 19.49 1.31
CA PRO A 46 15.99 19.27 0.10
C PRO A 46 16.15 20.60 -0.61
N ASN A 47 17.38 20.92 -1.03
CA ASN A 47 17.60 22.01 -1.96
C ASN A 47 16.68 21.76 -3.17
N PRO A 48 15.96 22.75 -3.73
CA PRO A 48 15.16 22.54 -4.94
C PRO A 48 15.91 21.77 -6.03
N ASP A 49 17.21 22.07 -6.21
CA ASP A 49 18.10 21.34 -7.13
C ASP A 49 18.21 19.84 -6.80
N ASP A 50 18.24 19.47 -5.51
CA ASP A 50 18.28 18.08 -5.08
C ASP A 50 16.96 17.39 -5.37
N SER A 51 15.83 18.08 -5.20
CA SER A 51 14.52 17.50 -5.52
C SER A 51 14.38 17.20 -7.01
N GLU A 52 14.87 18.08 -7.89
CA GLU A 52 14.84 17.85 -9.34
C GLU A 52 15.76 16.70 -9.74
N ARG A 53 16.98 16.64 -9.18
CA ARG A 53 17.90 15.52 -9.39
C ARG A 53 17.31 14.19 -8.94
N ILE A 54 16.65 14.16 -7.78
CA ILE A 54 16.00 12.96 -7.26
C ILE A 54 14.85 12.52 -8.16
N LYS A 55 14.04 13.46 -8.68
CA LYS A 55 12.99 13.15 -9.66
C LYS A 55 13.58 12.56 -10.94
N PHE A 56 14.64 13.18 -11.47
CA PHE A 56 15.35 12.68 -12.64
C PHE A 56 15.89 11.25 -12.42
N LEU A 57 16.47 10.97 -11.26
CA LEU A 57 16.92 9.61 -10.90
C LEU A 57 15.76 8.62 -10.84
N ALA A 58 14.60 9.03 -10.31
CA ALA A 58 13.39 8.20 -10.27
C ALA A 58 12.85 7.91 -11.68
N ASP A 59 12.87 8.88 -12.58
CA ASP A 59 12.47 8.69 -13.98
C ASP A 59 13.44 7.76 -14.73
N LEU A 60 14.75 7.94 -14.53
CA LEU A 60 15.77 7.05 -15.07
C LEU A 60 15.59 5.61 -14.57
N ALA A 61 15.43 5.43 -13.26
CA ALA A 61 15.16 4.13 -12.64
C ALA A 61 13.89 3.47 -13.19
N THR A 62 12.83 4.26 -13.43
CA THR A 62 11.61 3.77 -14.06
C THR A 62 11.88 3.29 -15.49
N GLY A 63 12.69 4.02 -16.27
CA GLY A 63 13.10 3.61 -17.62
C GLY A 63 13.91 2.31 -17.63
N VAL A 64 14.89 2.19 -16.73
CA VAL A 64 15.72 0.98 -16.57
C VAL A 64 14.85 -0.21 -16.16
N TRP A 65 13.93 -0.02 -15.21
CA TRP A 65 12.99 -1.08 -14.81
C TRP A 65 12.10 -1.54 -15.97
N ARG A 66 11.53 -0.62 -16.76
CA ARG A 66 10.75 -1.00 -17.96
C ARG A 66 11.57 -1.79 -18.97
N LEU A 67 12.84 -1.42 -19.15
CA LEU A 67 13.74 -2.15 -20.04
C LEU A 67 14.02 -3.56 -19.50
N LYS A 68 14.24 -3.68 -18.18
CA LYS A 68 14.41 -4.97 -17.49
C LYS A 68 13.21 -5.89 -17.74
N GLN A 69 11.99 -5.38 -17.52
CA GLN A 69 10.75 -6.14 -17.70
C GLN A 69 10.58 -6.66 -19.14
N LYS A 70 11.06 -5.93 -20.16
CA LYS A 70 11.00 -6.38 -21.57
C LYS A 70 12.00 -7.50 -21.88
N MET A 71 13.13 -7.53 -21.16
CA MET A 71 14.23 -8.46 -21.38
C MET A 71 14.10 -9.76 -20.60
N ILE A 72 13.28 -9.82 -19.54
CA ILE A 72 13.02 -11.04 -18.77
C ILE A 72 11.89 -11.89 -19.37
N GLU A 73 11.93 -13.20 -19.12
CA GLU A 73 10.85 -14.11 -19.46
C GLU A 73 9.63 -13.88 -18.54
N PRO A 74 8.39 -13.85 -19.07
CA PRO A 74 7.20 -13.62 -18.26
C PRO A 74 7.10 -14.59 -17.08
N GLY A 75 6.87 -14.05 -15.87
CA GLY A 75 6.73 -14.86 -14.66
C GLY A 75 8.04 -15.41 -14.09
N THR A 76 9.20 -15.05 -14.65
CA THR A 76 10.52 -15.41 -14.11
C THR A 76 11.42 -14.16 -14.02
N ASP A 77 12.54 -14.26 -13.29
CA ASP A 77 13.59 -13.23 -13.28
C ASP A 77 14.75 -13.60 -14.22
N ARG A 78 14.52 -14.51 -15.17
CA ARG A 78 15.55 -14.94 -16.12
C ARG A 78 15.52 -14.06 -17.37
N PRO A 79 16.69 -13.59 -17.85
CA PRO A 79 16.73 -12.90 -19.13
C PRO A 79 16.41 -13.87 -20.27
N LYS A 80 15.63 -13.40 -21.25
CA LYS A 80 15.43 -14.10 -22.51
C LYS A 80 16.80 -14.30 -23.17
N GLU A 81 17.02 -15.49 -23.73
CA GLU A 81 18.34 -15.87 -24.26
C GLU A 81 18.90 -14.86 -25.28
N GLN A 82 18.02 -14.29 -26.11
CA GLN A 82 18.35 -13.25 -27.10
C GLN A 82 18.86 -11.91 -26.52
N PHE A 83 18.59 -11.61 -25.24
CA PHE A 83 18.99 -10.36 -24.57
C PHE A 83 20.06 -10.58 -23.49
N ARG A 84 20.62 -11.78 -23.39
CA ARG A 84 21.52 -12.16 -22.28
C ARG A 84 22.77 -11.28 -22.18
N ARG A 85 23.26 -10.72 -23.31
CA ARG A 85 24.45 -9.85 -23.32
C ARG A 85 24.09 -8.45 -22.84
N GLU A 86 23.02 -7.88 -23.40
CA GLU A 86 22.49 -6.56 -23.09
C GLU A 86 22.00 -6.47 -21.65
N TYR A 87 21.40 -7.55 -21.16
CA TYR A 87 20.91 -7.67 -19.79
C TYR A 87 22.04 -7.52 -18.75
N ARG A 88 23.26 -8.01 -19.02
CA ARG A 88 24.40 -7.81 -18.11
C ARG A 88 24.79 -6.34 -17.98
N HIS A 89 24.74 -5.58 -19.07
CA HIS A 89 24.99 -4.13 -19.01
C HIS A 89 23.87 -3.42 -18.25
N LEU A 90 22.62 -3.86 -18.44
CA LEU A 90 21.48 -3.34 -17.70
C LEU A 90 21.60 -3.60 -16.19
N GLU A 91 22.03 -4.80 -15.79
CA GLU A 91 22.32 -5.14 -14.39
C GLU A 91 23.39 -4.24 -13.80
N SER A 92 24.46 -3.95 -14.56
CA SER A 92 25.50 -3.03 -14.08
C SER A 92 24.95 -1.62 -13.80
N VAL A 93 24.06 -1.12 -14.66
CA VAL A 93 23.37 0.17 -14.43
C VAL A 93 22.41 0.09 -13.24
N TRP A 94 21.68 -1.02 -13.12
CA TRP A 94 20.79 -1.27 -12.00
C TRP A 94 21.54 -1.25 -10.67
N ASP A 95 22.68 -1.95 -10.59
CA ASP A 95 23.52 -2.00 -9.41
C ASP A 95 24.05 -0.62 -9.02
N LEU A 96 24.46 0.20 -10.01
CA LEU A 96 24.86 1.59 -9.75
C LEU A 96 23.72 2.43 -9.16
N LEU A 97 22.49 2.27 -9.65
CA LEU A 97 21.32 2.96 -9.08
C LEU A 97 21.06 2.52 -7.63
N VAL A 98 21.17 1.21 -7.36
CA VAL A 98 21.01 0.66 -6.00
C VAL A 98 22.10 1.17 -5.07
N GLN A 99 23.36 1.18 -5.52
CA GLN A 99 24.50 1.73 -4.77
C GLN A 99 24.36 3.24 -4.49
N ALA A 100 23.77 3.99 -5.42
CA ALA A 100 23.43 5.40 -5.20
C ALA A 100 22.34 5.61 -4.13
N GLY A 101 21.64 4.53 -3.73
CA GLY A 101 20.63 4.51 -2.69
C GLY A 101 19.20 4.44 -3.22
N LEU A 102 18.99 4.11 -4.50
CA LEU A 102 17.65 3.87 -5.03
C LEU A 102 17.16 2.46 -4.66
N GLN A 103 15.87 2.36 -4.38
CA GLN A 103 15.16 1.09 -4.22
C GLN A 103 13.93 1.12 -5.12
N ILE A 104 13.88 0.18 -6.07
CA ILE A 104 12.80 0.07 -7.04
C ILE A 104 11.96 -1.14 -6.63
N GLN A 105 10.70 -0.90 -6.30
CA GLN A 105 9.78 -1.94 -5.85
C GLN A 105 8.71 -2.19 -6.92
N ASP A 106 8.79 -3.38 -7.50
CA ASP A 106 7.74 -3.95 -8.35
C ASP A 106 6.68 -4.61 -7.47
N HIS A 107 5.42 -4.47 -7.84
CA HIS A 107 4.28 -5.04 -7.11
C HIS A 107 3.57 -6.14 -7.89
N THR A 108 4.01 -6.43 -9.12
CA THR A 108 3.41 -7.44 -9.99
C THR A 108 3.33 -8.80 -9.29
N GLY A 109 2.15 -9.41 -9.28
CA GLY A 109 1.89 -10.70 -8.65
C GLY A 109 1.76 -10.67 -7.12
N LYS A 110 1.95 -9.53 -6.46
CA LYS A 110 1.80 -9.42 -5.00
C LYS A 110 0.33 -9.26 -4.58
N PRO A 111 -0.06 -9.73 -3.39
CA PRO A 111 -1.37 -9.45 -2.82
C PRO A 111 -1.61 -7.94 -2.73
N PHE A 112 -2.79 -7.50 -3.15
CA PHE A 112 -3.20 -6.11 -3.03
C PHE A 112 -3.97 -5.90 -1.72
N ASP A 113 -3.69 -4.79 -1.05
CA ASP A 113 -4.45 -4.32 0.11
C ASP A 113 -4.70 -2.83 -0.06
N SER A 114 -5.94 -2.40 0.18
CA SER A 114 -6.39 -1.00 0.11
C SER A 114 -5.59 -0.01 0.98
N GLY A 115 -4.86 -0.49 2.00
CA GLY A 115 -3.98 0.30 2.86
C GLY A 115 -2.58 0.53 2.30
N GLN A 116 -2.20 -0.09 1.18
CA GLN A 116 -0.90 0.13 0.55
C GLN A 116 -0.84 1.50 -0.12
N ALA A 117 0.33 2.15 -0.09
CA ALA A 117 0.57 3.43 -0.76
C ALA A 117 0.76 3.23 -2.28
N LEU A 118 -0.27 2.72 -2.96
CA LEU A 118 -0.30 2.45 -4.40
C LEU A 118 -1.44 3.22 -5.06
N ARG A 119 -1.19 3.70 -6.28
CA ARG A 119 -2.22 4.24 -7.15
C ARG A 119 -2.80 3.11 -7.99
N VAL A 120 -4.05 2.75 -7.73
CA VAL A 120 -4.76 1.80 -8.61
C VAL A 120 -5.27 2.55 -9.83
N LEU A 121 -4.83 2.12 -11.02
CA LEU A 121 -5.30 2.66 -12.30
C LEU A 121 -6.58 1.98 -12.77
N ALA A 122 -6.72 0.68 -12.52
CA ALA A 122 -7.90 -0.10 -12.87
C ALA A 122 -8.03 -1.35 -11.99
N PHE A 123 -9.29 -1.76 -11.77
CA PHE A 123 -9.63 -3.08 -11.27
C PHE A 123 -10.14 -3.94 -12.43
N GLN A 124 -9.55 -5.12 -12.64
CA GLN A 124 -9.92 -6.06 -13.69
C GLN A 124 -10.55 -7.32 -13.07
N PRO A 125 -11.83 -7.62 -13.39
CA PRO A 125 -12.44 -8.88 -12.98
C PRO A 125 -11.76 -10.07 -13.67
N THR A 126 -11.07 -10.92 -12.89
CA THR A 126 -10.40 -12.12 -13.39
C THR A 126 -11.10 -13.35 -12.81
N PRO A 127 -11.61 -14.28 -13.64
CA PRO A 127 -12.15 -15.56 -13.15
C PRO A 127 -11.06 -16.41 -12.49
N GLY A 128 -11.42 -17.16 -11.44
CA GLY A 128 -10.54 -18.12 -10.80
C GLY A 128 -9.56 -17.56 -9.76
N ILE A 129 -9.58 -16.26 -9.47
CA ILE A 129 -8.83 -15.68 -8.34
C ILE A 129 -9.71 -15.51 -7.11
N LYS A 130 -9.20 -15.92 -5.95
CA LYS A 130 -9.92 -15.89 -4.67
C LYS A 130 -9.75 -14.59 -3.90
N ARG A 131 -8.71 -13.82 -4.22
CA ARG A 131 -8.32 -12.59 -3.52
C ARG A 131 -7.74 -11.60 -4.51
N GLU A 132 -7.85 -10.32 -4.16
CA GLU A 132 -7.29 -9.24 -4.92
C GLU A 132 -5.76 -9.32 -4.94
N ARG A 133 -5.18 -9.14 -6.12
CA ARG A 133 -3.73 -9.12 -6.33
C ARG A 133 -3.38 -8.15 -7.43
N VAL A 134 -2.17 -7.62 -7.39
CA VAL A 134 -1.66 -6.76 -8.46
C VAL A 134 -1.41 -7.62 -9.70
N GLN A 135 -2.17 -7.36 -10.75
CA GLN A 135 -2.00 -7.98 -12.07
C GLN A 135 -0.67 -7.56 -12.69
N GLU A 136 -0.47 -6.25 -12.72
CA GLU A 136 0.63 -5.61 -13.43
C GLU A 136 0.98 -4.30 -12.74
N THR A 137 2.26 -4.06 -12.56
CA THR A 137 2.79 -2.76 -12.19
C THR A 137 3.02 -1.94 -13.45
N ILE A 138 2.42 -0.76 -13.56
CA ILE A 138 2.60 0.17 -14.68
C ILE A 138 3.74 1.16 -14.39
N LYS A 139 3.88 1.53 -13.11
CA LYS A 139 4.97 2.36 -12.59
C LYS A 139 5.45 1.78 -11.26
N PRO A 140 6.76 1.53 -11.07
CA PRO A 140 7.24 0.99 -9.82
C PRO A 140 7.20 2.05 -8.72
N THR A 141 7.10 1.59 -7.48
CA THR A 141 7.36 2.46 -6.33
C THR A 141 8.86 2.68 -6.20
N ILE A 142 9.29 3.91 -6.01
CA ILE A 142 10.72 4.24 -5.88
C ILE A 142 10.97 4.94 -4.56
N TYR A 143 11.95 4.42 -3.83
CA TYR A 143 12.53 5.05 -2.67
C TYR A 143 13.96 5.51 -2.98
N PHE A 144 14.34 6.66 -2.43
CA PHE A 144 15.72 7.14 -2.46
C PHE A 144 16.19 7.33 -1.02
N ARG A 145 17.20 6.56 -0.61
CA ARG A 145 17.77 6.55 0.75
C ARG A 145 16.67 6.41 1.82
N GLY A 146 15.72 5.50 1.59
CA GLY A 146 14.60 5.21 2.48
C GLY A 146 13.43 6.21 2.43
N ARG A 147 13.52 7.29 1.64
CA ARG A 147 12.41 8.24 1.43
C ARG A 147 11.61 7.85 0.20
N HIS A 148 10.28 7.85 0.33
CA HIS A 148 9.38 7.59 -0.81
C HIS A 148 9.41 8.78 -1.77
N VAL A 149 9.84 8.54 -3.01
CA VAL A 149 9.98 9.57 -4.05
C VAL A 149 8.89 9.44 -5.10
N GLN A 150 8.49 8.20 -5.42
CA GLN A 150 7.53 7.92 -6.46
C GLN A 150 6.55 6.83 -6.01
N MET A 151 5.26 7.15 -6.08
CA MET A 151 4.17 6.20 -5.84
C MET A 151 4.07 5.18 -6.97
N GLY A 152 3.88 3.91 -6.62
CA GLY A 152 3.62 2.87 -7.62
C GLY A 152 2.24 3.02 -8.25
N GLU A 153 2.13 2.72 -9.53
CA GLU A 153 0.87 2.68 -10.26
C GLU A 153 0.62 1.25 -10.73
N VAL A 154 -0.56 0.70 -10.43
CA VAL A 154 -0.87 -0.72 -10.58
C VAL A 154 -2.24 -0.97 -11.18
N ILE A 155 -2.39 -2.12 -11.83
CA ILE A 155 -3.67 -2.73 -12.20
C ILE A 155 -3.91 -3.90 -11.25
N VAL A 156 -5.11 -3.97 -10.66
CA VAL A 156 -5.47 -4.98 -9.66
C VAL A 156 -6.47 -5.96 -10.26
N GLU A 157 -6.23 -7.26 -10.13
CA GLU A 157 -7.22 -8.27 -10.44
C GLU A 157 -8.19 -8.45 -9.27
N THR A 158 -9.49 -8.46 -9.54
CA THR A 158 -10.55 -8.73 -8.56
C THR A 158 -11.30 -10.02 -8.90
N PRO A 159 -11.78 -10.79 -7.91
CA PRO A 159 -12.61 -11.97 -8.16
C PRO A 159 -13.84 -11.63 -9.02
N SER A 160 -14.06 -12.39 -10.09
CA SER A 160 -15.32 -12.29 -10.84
C SER A 160 -16.49 -12.77 -9.97
N LYS A 161 -17.66 -12.13 -10.12
CA LYS A 161 -18.86 -12.33 -9.27
C LYS A 161 -19.47 -13.76 -9.31
N GLY A 162 -18.84 -14.71 -10.01
CA GLY A 162 -19.22 -16.12 -10.06
C GLY A 162 -18.43 -17.06 -9.13
N ASP A 163 -17.31 -16.61 -8.55
CA ASP A 163 -16.35 -17.50 -7.86
C ASP A 163 -16.26 -17.30 -6.33
N GLY A 164 -17.07 -16.38 -5.78
CA GLY A 164 -17.05 -15.97 -4.37
C GLY A 164 -18.21 -16.55 -3.55
N GLY A 165 -18.13 -17.83 -3.20
CA GLY A 165 -19.03 -18.44 -2.21
C GLY A 165 -18.78 -17.89 -0.80
N GLY A 166 -19.80 -17.20 -0.25
CA GLY A 166 -20.27 -17.24 1.13
C GLY A 166 -19.34 -16.82 2.29
N SER A 167 -19.64 -15.67 2.91
CA SER A 167 -19.65 -15.54 4.39
C SER A 167 -20.32 -14.24 4.87
N ALA A 168 -21.51 -14.39 5.47
CA ALA A 168 -22.19 -13.62 6.54
C ALA A 168 -22.33 -12.08 6.39
N THR A 169 -23.55 -11.53 6.50
CA THR A 169 -24.38 -11.60 7.71
C THR A 169 -25.83 -12.02 7.46
N ALA A 170 -26.21 -13.07 8.20
CA ALA A 170 -27.58 -13.45 8.47
C ALA A 170 -28.22 -12.41 9.41
N ASN A 171 -29.38 -11.88 9.03
CA ASN A 171 -30.32 -11.31 9.96
C ASN A 171 -31.74 -11.53 9.42
N GLU A 172 -32.23 -12.77 9.58
CA GLU A 172 -33.64 -13.09 9.33
C GLU A 172 -34.10 -14.04 10.44
N ILE A 173 -34.53 -13.42 11.55
CA ILE A 173 -35.19 -14.10 12.65
C ILE A 173 -36.70 -14.14 12.34
N GLY A 174 -37.15 -15.32 11.94
CA GLY A 174 -38.35 -16.03 12.41
C GLY A 174 -39.70 -15.30 12.57
N ASN A 175 -40.70 -15.80 11.82
CA ASN A 175 -42.05 -16.08 12.32
C ASN A 175 -42.73 -17.09 11.35
N LEU A 176 -42.84 -18.41 11.65
CA LEU A 176 -43.93 -19.11 12.37
C LEU A 176 -45.32 -18.82 11.74
N ASN A 177 -46.20 -19.73 11.32
CA ASN A 177 -46.43 -21.19 11.39
C ASN A 177 -47.41 -21.50 10.21
N ALA A 178 -47.25 -22.54 9.39
CA ALA A 178 -47.66 -23.94 9.62
C ALA A 178 -49.09 -24.10 10.17
N ASP A 179 -50.07 -24.29 9.28
CA ASP A 179 -51.40 -24.80 9.63
C ASP A 179 -51.77 -26.02 8.75
N SER A 180 -51.73 -27.18 9.42
CA SER A 180 -52.66 -28.32 9.38
C SER A 180 -53.06 -29.05 8.07
N ARG A 181 -52.41 -30.22 7.88
CA ARG A 181 -52.91 -31.60 7.57
C ARG A 181 -53.92 -31.90 6.41
N PRO A 182 -53.64 -32.95 5.58
CA PRO A 182 -54.60 -33.75 4.77
C PRO A 182 -55.14 -34.97 5.61
N PRO A 183 -55.87 -36.02 5.13
CA PRO A 183 -56.12 -36.53 3.76
C PRO A 183 -57.52 -37.20 3.48
N GLY A 184 -57.74 -37.67 2.24
CA GLY A 184 -58.76 -38.69 1.87
C GLY A 184 -59.64 -38.27 0.67
N GLY A 185 -59.89 -39.08 -0.37
CA GLY A 185 -59.52 -40.47 -0.66
C GLY A 185 -59.94 -40.86 -2.10
N LEU A 186 -59.55 -42.08 -2.48
CA LEU A 186 -60.14 -43.07 -3.43
C LEU A 186 -60.99 -42.56 -4.62
N ALA A 187 -60.97 -43.09 -5.83
CA ALA A 187 -60.37 -44.23 -6.53
C ALA A 187 -60.69 -43.95 -8.02
N ALA A 188 -59.97 -44.42 -9.03
CA ALA A 188 -60.06 -45.78 -9.54
C ALA A 188 -59.05 -45.97 -10.69
N SER A 189 -58.52 -47.19 -10.76
CA SER A 189 -57.67 -47.75 -11.81
C SER A 189 -58.51 -48.19 -13.05
N PRO A 190 -58.02 -49.08 -13.93
CA PRO A 190 -57.13 -48.82 -15.06
C PRO A 190 -57.71 -49.36 -16.39
N ASP A 191 -57.16 -49.00 -17.56
CA ASP A 191 -56.99 -50.00 -18.61
C ASP A 191 -55.93 -49.64 -19.67
N ARG A 192 -55.26 -50.69 -20.14
CA ARG A 192 -54.17 -50.80 -21.13
C ARG A 192 -54.77 -50.93 -22.56
N PRO A 193 -54.02 -51.27 -23.64
CA PRO A 193 -52.60 -51.05 -23.99
C PRO A 193 -52.40 -50.57 -25.46
N ALA A 194 -51.13 -50.30 -25.79
CA ALA A 194 -50.40 -50.55 -27.05
C ALA A 194 -51.06 -50.26 -28.42
N ASP A 195 -50.36 -49.46 -29.23
CA ASP A 195 -50.16 -49.86 -30.62
C ASP A 195 -48.74 -49.54 -31.10
N LYS A 196 -48.23 -50.43 -31.94
CA LYS A 196 -46.91 -50.47 -32.57
C LYS A 196 -47.03 -50.07 -34.05
N ASP A 197 -45.88 -49.76 -34.65
CA ASP A 197 -45.58 -49.79 -36.09
C ASP A 197 -46.29 -48.68 -36.93
N VAL A 198 -45.64 -47.88 -37.78
CA VAL A 198 -44.71 -48.16 -38.88
C VAL A 198 -43.87 -46.90 -39.16
#